data_AF-A0A5C9ESF1-F1
#
_entry.id   AF-A0A5C9ESF1-F1
#
_cell.length_a   1.000
_cell.length_b   1.000
_cell.length_c   1.000
_cell.angle_alpha   90.00
_cell.angle_beta   90.00
_cell.angle_gamma   90.00
#
_symmetry.space_group_name_H-M   'P 1'
#
loop_
_entity.id
_entity.type
_entity.pdbx_description
1 polymer ?
#
loop_
_entity_poly.entity_id
_entity_poly.type
_entity_poly.pdbx_seq_one_letter_code
_entity_poly.pdbx_strand_id
1 'polypeptide(L)'
;MNETSKIRNLRKRIGLPLLVWGGINMLAAVFYPFSTSDLIKGILLQSFFWGLIDGILGLVTYLRKKEFNLERIKKILLVNTYLDIGYMVIGILLIILGGNAFLIGNGLGVIIQGLFLFVVDLIHYRHIKYSI
;
A
#
# COMPACT_ATOMS: atom_id res chain seq x y z
N MET A 1 -28.40 3.15 -13.27
CA MET A 1 -27.34 2.22 -12.82
C MET A 1 -27.67 1.78 -11.39
N ASN A 2 -27.88 0.49 -11.14
CA ASN A 2 -28.41 -0.01 -9.85
C ASN A 2 -27.32 -0.02 -8.75
N GLU A 3 -27.64 0.23 -7.48
CA GLU A 3 -26.64 0.41 -6.39
C GLU A 3 -25.64 -0.75 -6.28
N THR A 4 -26.11 -1.98 -6.50
CA THR A 4 -25.30 -3.22 -6.50
C THR A 4 -24.17 -3.19 -7.53
N SER A 5 -24.40 -2.53 -8.68
CA SER A 5 -23.40 -2.38 -9.73
C SER A 5 -22.35 -1.31 -9.39
N LYS A 6 -22.74 -0.21 -8.71
CA LYS A 6 -21.82 0.82 -8.19
C LYS A 6 -20.86 0.23 -7.15
N ILE A 7 -21.39 -0.53 -6.18
CA ILE A 7 -20.60 -1.15 -5.10
C ILE A 7 -19.60 -2.16 -5.66
N ARG A 8 -20.03 -3.00 -6.61
CA ARG A 8 -19.15 -3.96 -7.27
C ARG A 8 -18.00 -3.29 -8.04
N ASN A 9 -18.26 -2.17 -8.70
CA ASN A 9 -17.24 -1.41 -9.42
C ASN A 9 -16.27 -0.71 -8.46
N LEU A 10 -16.75 -0.17 -7.35
CA LEU A 10 -15.90 0.40 -6.28
C LEU A 10 -14.98 -0.67 -5.68
N ARG A 11 -15.49 -1.85 -5.37
CA ARG A 11 -14.68 -2.96 -4.82
C ARG A 11 -13.56 -3.38 -5.77
N LYS A 12 -13.85 -3.52 -7.07
CA LYS A 12 -12.83 -3.83 -8.08
C LYS A 12 -11.79 -2.72 -8.22
N ARG A 13 -12.20 -1.45 -8.12
CA ARG A 13 -11.29 -0.31 -8.21
C ARG A 13 -10.33 -0.19 -7.04
N ILE A 14 -10.72 -0.62 -5.84
CA ILE A 14 -9.85 -0.57 -4.66
C ILE A 14 -9.03 -1.86 -4.52
N GLY A 15 -9.65 -3.03 -4.69
CA GLY A 15 -8.99 -4.32 -4.45
C GLY A 15 -8.00 -4.74 -5.55
N LEU A 16 -8.26 -4.39 -6.82
CA LEU A 16 -7.40 -4.81 -7.93
C LEU A 16 -6.03 -4.11 -7.93
N PRO A 17 -5.92 -2.77 -7.71
CA PRO A 17 -4.62 -2.13 -7.59
C PRO A 17 -3.77 -2.68 -6.45
N LEU A 18 -4.37 -2.95 -5.28
CA LEU A 18 -3.67 -3.54 -4.14
C LEU A 18 -3.16 -4.95 -4.45
N LEU A 19 -3.97 -5.78 -5.12
CA LEU A 19 -3.54 -7.12 -5.56
C LEU A 19 -2.40 -7.06 -6.58
N VAL A 20 -2.49 -6.16 -7.57
CA VAL A 20 -1.45 -5.99 -8.60
C VAL A 20 -0.16 -5.47 -7.99
N TRP A 21 -0.26 -4.44 -7.14
CA TRP A 21 0.87 -3.85 -6.43
C TRP A 21 1.54 -4.88 -5.50
N GLY A 22 0.73 -5.62 -4.74
CA GLY A 22 1.20 -6.70 -3.89
C GLY A 22 1.95 -7.77 -4.69
N GLY A 23 1.41 -8.18 -5.84
CA GLY A 23 2.04 -9.13 -6.74
C GLY A 23 3.39 -8.63 -7.31
N ILE A 24 3.46 -7.39 -7.78
CA ILE A 24 4.71 -6.78 -8.27
C ILE A 24 5.78 -6.76 -7.17
N ASN A 25 5.39 -6.37 -5.97
CA ASN A 25 6.28 -6.31 -4.80
C ASN A 25 6.79 -7.70 -4.38
N MET A 26 5.92 -8.71 -4.41
CA MET A 26 6.34 -10.09 -4.15
C MET A 26 7.29 -10.63 -5.23
N LEU A 27 7.07 -10.27 -6.51
CA LEU A 27 8.01 -10.62 -7.59
C LEU A 27 9.36 -9.91 -7.43
N ALA A 28 9.35 -8.64 -7.03
CA ALA A 28 10.59 -7.91 -6.73
C ALA A 28 11.36 -8.57 -5.59
N ALA A 29 10.67 -9.02 -4.54
CA ALA A 29 11.28 -9.69 -3.39
C ALA A 29 12.01 -11.00 -3.75
N VAL A 30 11.66 -11.68 -4.85
CA VAL A 30 12.37 -12.88 -5.34
C VAL A 30 13.85 -12.57 -5.64
N PHE A 31 14.19 -11.31 -5.94
CA PHE A 31 15.57 -10.90 -6.20
C PHE A 31 16.42 -10.70 -4.93
N TYR A 32 15.82 -10.79 -3.73
CA TYR A 32 16.52 -10.61 -2.44
C TYR A 32 17.80 -11.47 -2.30
N PRO A 33 17.77 -12.82 -2.50
CA PRO A 33 18.97 -13.66 -2.36
C PRO A 33 20.05 -13.40 -3.42
N PHE A 34 19.70 -12.73 -4.53
CA PHE A 34 20.63 -12.42 -5.61
C PHE A 34 21.30 -11.05 -5.44
N SER A 35 20.84 -10.23 -4.48
CA SER A 35 21.41 -8.91 -4.23
C SER A 35 22.64 -8.99 -3.34
N THR A 36 23.75 -8.44 -3.81
CA THR A 36 24.98 -8.25 -3.01
C THR A 36 24.95 -6.97 -2.19
N SER A 37 24.13 -5.99 -2.56
CA SER A 37 24.00 -4.70 -1.87
C SER A 37 23.02 -4.80 -0.70
N ASP A 38 23.49 -4.45 0.50
CA ASP A 38 22.67 -4.41 1.70
C ASP A 38 21.56 -3.35 1.63
N LEU A 39 21.80 -2.25 0.91
CA LEU A 39 20.76 -1.25 0.63
C LEU A 39 19.61 -1.85 -0.18
N ILE A 40 19.95 -2.55 -1.27
CA ILE A 40 18.94 -3.20 -2.11
C ILE A 40 18.22 -4.31 -1.32
N LYS A 41 18.93 -5.09 -0.49
CA LYS A 41 18.30 -6.07 0.40
C LYS A 41 17.26 -5.44 1.31
N GLY A 42 17.56 -4.28 1.91
CA GLY A 42 16.60 -3.54 2.73
C GLY A 42 15.33 -3.15 1.96
N ILE A 43 15.48 -2.65 0.73
CA ILE A 43 14.34 -2.28 -0.13
C ILE A 43 13.51 -3.52 -0.51
N LEU A 44 14.17 -4.61 -0.88
CA LEU A 44 13.52 -5.85 -1.28
C LEU A 44 12.80 -6.53 -0.12
N LEU A 45 13.35 -6.44 1.10
CA LEU A 45 12.69 -6.92 2.31
C LEU A 45 11.39 -6.16 2.59
N GLN A 46 11.42 -4.83 2.45
CA GLN A 46 10.20 -4.02 2.57
C GLN A 46 9.19 -4.35 1.45
N SER A 47 9.67 -4.56 0.22
CA SER A 47 8.83 -5.00 -0.89
C SER A 47 8.13 -6.33 -0.56
N PHE A 48 8.82 -7.30 0.05
CA PHE A 48 8.20 -8.55 0.48
C PHE A 48 7.06 -8.33 1.49
N PHE A 49 7.33 -7.61 2.59
CA PHE A 49 6.35 -7.43 3.66
C PHE A 49 5.13 -6.64 3.20
N TRP A 50 5.33 -5.53 2.51
CA TRP A 50 4.24 -4.74 1.96
C TRP A 50 3.49 -5.50 0.87
N GLY A 51 4.21 -6.24 0.02
CA GLY A 51 3.61 -7.11 -0.98
C GLY A 51 2.66 -8.15 -0.39
N LEU A 52 3.04 -8.75 0.74
CA LEU A 52 2.22 -9.70 1.48
C LEU A 52 0.99 -9.01 2.12
N ILE A 53 1.18 -7.86 2.77
CA ILE A 53 0.09 -7.10 3.40
C ILE A 53 -0.95 -6.68 2.36
N ASP A 54 -0.51 -6.08 1.25
CA ASP A 54 -1.38 -5.60 0.18
C ASP A 54 -2.06 -6.74 -0.56
N GLY A 55 -1.35 -7.86 -0.77
CA GLY A 55 -1.93 -9.08 -1.33
C GLY A 55 -3.08 -9.61 -0.46
N ILE A 56 -2.87 -9.71 0.86
CA ILE A 56 -3.90 -10.15 1.80
C ILE A 56 -5.07 -9.15 1.83
N LEU A 57 -4.80 -7.85 1.95
CA LEU A 57 -5.84 -6.81 1.97
C LEU A 57 -6.66 -6.77 0.69
N GLY A 58 -6.00 -6.89 -0.46
CA GLY A 58 -6.62 -6.95 -1.77
C GLY A 58 -7.50 -8.19 -1.92
N LEU A 59 -7.01 -9.36 -1.48
CA LEU A 59 -7.77 -10.61 -1.51
C LEU A 59 -8.97 -10.58 -0.57
N VAL A 60 -8.80 -10.11 0.66
CA VAL A 60 -9.89 -9.97 1.64
C VAL A 60 -10.95 -8.99 1.11
N THR A 61 -10.52 -7.86 0.55
CA THR A 61 -11.42 -6.88 -0.07
C THR A 61 -12.16 -7.47 -1.27
N TYR A 62 -11.49 -8.30 -2.07
CA TYR A 62 -12.09 -8.97 -3.23
C TYR A 62 -13.14 -10.02 -2.82
N LEU A 63 -12.84 -10.82 -1.78
CA LEU A 63 -13.67 -11.93 -1.32
C LEU A 63 -14.80 -11.53 -0.37
N ARG A 64 -14.66 -10.45 0.41
CA ARG A 64 -15.70 -10.01 1.34
C ARG A 64 -16.97 -9.53 0.60
N LYS A 65 -18.11 -10.13 0.98
CA LYS A 65 -19.47 -9.74 0.52
C LYS A 65 -20.19 -8.73 1.43
N LYS A 66 -19.53 -8.21 2.46
CA LYS A 66 -20.17 -7.40 3.52
C LYS A 66 -20.62 -6.03 2.98
N GLU A 67 -21.73 -5.52 3.52
CA GLU A 67 -22.34 -4.25 3.11
C GLU A 67 -21.34 -3.09 3.17
N PHE A 68 -21.19 -2.42 2.03
CA PHE A 68 -20.30 -1.28 1.83
C PHE A 68 -20.93 -0.04 2.48
N ASN A 69 -20.52 0.28 3.71
CA ASN A 69 -20.88 1.55 4.34
C ASN A 69 -19.88 2.64 3.91
N LEU A 70 -20.35 3.62 3.13
CA LEU A 70 -19.51 4.66 2.55
C LEU A 70 -18.81 5.54 3.61
N GLU A 71 -19.50 5.89 4.70
CA GLU A 71 -18.97 6.64 5.84
C GLU A 71 -17.82 5.88 6.51
N ARG A 72 -18.00 4.56 6.70
CA ARG A 72 -16.97 3.70 7.30
C ARG A 72 -15.72 3.60 6.42
N ILE A 73 -15.89 3.54 5.11
CA ILE A 73 -14.76 3.49 4.15
C ILE A 73 -14.01 4.81 4.14
N LYS A 74 -14.70 5.95 4.16
CA LYS A 74 -14.06 7.27 4.27
C LYS A 74 -13.19 7.38 5.52
N LYS A 75 -13.68 6.90 6.67
CA LYS A 75 -12.90 6.86 7.92
C LYS A 75 -11.67 5.96 7.81
N ILE A 76 -11.80 4.78 7.21
CA ILE A 76 -10.67 3.85 7.03
C ILE A 76 -9.61 4.47 6.10
N LEU A 77 -10.02 5.03 4.96
CA LEU A 77 -9.10 5.70 4.03
C LEU A 77 -8.37 6.86 4.69
N LEU A 78 -9.08 7.67 5.49
CA LEU A 78 -8.48 8.80 6.19
C LEU A 78 -7.46 8.36 7.25
N VAL A 79 -7.76 7.29 8.01
CA VAL A 79 -6.79 6.69 8.95
C VAL A 79 -5.58 6.15 8.20
N ASN A 80 -5.77 5.44 7.08
CA ASN A 80 -4.67 4.95 6.24
C ASN A 80 -3.79 6.09 5.72
N THR A 81 -4.40 7.18 5.23
CA THR A 81 -3.63 8.35 4.77
C THR A 81 -2.73 8.92 5.88
N TYR A 82 -3.20 8.99 7.13
CA TYR A 82 -2.36 9.41 8.24
C TYR A 82 -1.27 8.39 8.61
N LEU A 83 -1.59 7.09 8.53
CA LEU A 83 -0.61 6.02 8.73
C LEU A 83 0.49 6.10 7.66
N ASP A 84 0.15 6.34 6.39
CA ASP A 84 1.11 6.49 5.29
C ASP A 84 2.10 7.63 5.55
N ILE A 85 1.61 8.77 6.05
CA ILE A 85 2.48 9.88 6.47
C ILE A 85 3.40 9.42 7.62
N GLY A 86 2.87 8.72 8.61
CA GLY A 86 3.65 8.17 9.72
C GLY A 86 4.73 7.18 9.24
N TYR A 87 4.40 6.30 8.29
CA TYR A 87 5.34 5.36 7.69
C TYR A 87 6.45 6.10 6.95
N MET A 88 6.13 7.11 6.14
CA MET A 88 7.15 7.93 5.46
C MET A 88 8.06 8.64 6.46
N VAL A 89 7.54 9.16 7.57
CA VAL A 89 8.37 9.75 8.65
C VAL A 89 9.30 8.70 9.25
N ILE A 90 8.82 7.50 9.57
CA ILE A 90 9.66 6.39 10.06
C ILE A 90 10.73 6.04 9.03
N GLY A 91 10.39 5.98 7.75
CA GLY A 91 11.35 5.72 6.68
C GLY A 91 12.44 6.79 6.59
N ILE A 92 12.08 8.06 6.73
CA ILE A 92 13.04 9.18 6.80
C ILE A 92 13.95 9.04 8.03
N LEU A 93 13.38 8.73 9.20
CA LEU A 93 14.17 8.50 10.42
C LEU A 93 15.13 7.32 10.25
N LEU A 94 14.72 6.23 9.60
CA LEU A 94 15.61 5.11 9.27
C LEU A 94 16.73 5.51 8.33
N ILE A 95 16.50 6.43 7.39
CA ILE A 95 17.57 6.93 6.50
C ILE A 95 18.56 7.80 7.28
N ILE A 96 18.07 8.71 8.12
CA ILE A 96 18.91 9.67 8.84
C ILE A 96 19.67 8.99 10.00
N LEU A 97 19.01 8.09 10.71
CA LEU A 97 19.54 7.45 11.93
C LEU A 97 20.08 6.04 11.69
N GLY A 98 19.84 5.45 10.52
CA GLY A 98 20.05 4.02 10.27
C GLY A 98 21.49 3.55 10.33
N GLY A 99 22.50 4.42 10.21
CA GLY A 99 23.91 4.09 10.43
C GLY A 99 24.55 3.03 9.50
N ASN A 100 23.77 2.28 8.73
CA ASN A 100 24.21 1.27 7.77
C ASN A 100 23.30 1.22 6.54
N ALA A 101 23.84 0.69 5.44
CA ALA A 101 23.17 0.64 4.15
C ALA A 101 21.87 -0.15 4.18
N PHE A 102 21.78 -1.21 4.99
CA PHE A 102 20.57 -2.02 5.12
C PHE A 102 19.41 -1.25 5.73
N LEU A 103 19.63 -0.52 6.83
CA LEU A 103 18.61 0.30 7.49
C LEU A 103 18.17 1.47 6.61
N ILE A 104 19.11 2.11 5.88
CA ILE A 104 18.79 3.11 4.86
C ILE A 104 17.91 2.49 3.76
N GLY A 105 18.25 1.30 3.29
CA GLY A 105 17.45 0.54 2.31
C GLY A 105 16.04 0.23 2.80
N ASN A 106 15.90 -0.16 4.08
CA ASN A 106 14.58 -0.34 4.69
C ASN A 106 13.80 0.98 4.74
N GLY A 107 14.46 2.09 5.12
CA GLY A 107 13.83 3.40 5.13
C GLY A 107 13.33 3.83 3.74
N LEU A 108 14.14 3.64 2.71
CA LEU A 108 13.73 3.88 1.31
C LEU A 108 12.57 2.97 0.90
N GLY A 109 12.63 1.68 1.25
CA GLY A 109 11.55 0.74 1.00
C GLY A 109 10.23 1.21 1.62
N VAL A 110 10.22 1.60 2.89
CA VAL A 110 9.02 2.12 3.57
C VAL A 110 8.49 3.38 2.89
N ILE A 111 9.37 4.32 2.50
CA ILE A 111 8.95 5.55 1.80
C ILE A 111 8.30 5.24 0.45
N ILE A 112 8.89 4.33 -0.34
CA ILE A 112 8.34 3.95 -1.66
C ILE A 112 6.94 3.38 -1.51
N GLN A 113 6.72 2.49 -0.54
CA GLN A 113 5.41 1.87 -0.31
C GLN A 113 4.39 2.88 0.24
N GLY A 114 4.79 3.70 1.22
CA GLY A 114 3.94 4.75 1.77
C GLY A 114 3.55 5.81 0.73
N LEU A 115 4.45 6.19 -0.16
CA LEU A 115 4.16 7.13 -1.24
C LEU A 115 3.14 6.57 -2.24
N PHE A 116 3.27 5.29 -2.59
CA PHE A 116 2.31 4.63 -3.47
C PHE A 116 0.90 4.62 -2.85
N LEU A 117 0.77 4.17 -1.60
CA LEU A 117 -0.50 4.11 -0.89
C LEU A 117 -1.14 5.49 -0.75
N PHE A 118 -0.34 6.50 -0.39
CA PHE A 118 -0.78 7.88 -0.30
C PHE A 118 -1.37 8.39 -1.62
N VAL A 119 -0.71 8.13 -2.76
CA VAL A 119 -1.20 8.54 -4.08
C VAL A 119 -2.51 7.81 -4.41
N VAL A 120 -2.59 6.51 -4.17
CA VAL A 120 -3.80 5.71 -4.42
C VAL A 120 -4.97 6.22 -3.57
N ASP A 121 -4.76 6.45 -2.28
CA ASP A 121 -5.78 6.92 -1.35
C ASP A 121 -6.23 8.35 -1.68
N LEU A 122 -5.31 9.24 -2.04
CA LEU A 122 -5.62 10.61 -2.45
C LEU A 122 -6.47 10.64 -3.72
N ILE A 123 -6.14 9.82 -4.73
CA ILE A 123 -6.93 9.71 -5.96
C ILE A 123 -8.34 9.20 -5.65
N HIS A 124 -8.47 8.15 -4.83
CA HIS A 124 -9.77 7.61 -4.44
C HIS A 124 -10.60 8.62 -3.64
N TYR A 125 -9.98 9.31 -2.68
CA TYR A 125 -10.65 10.34 -1.88
C TYR A 125 -11.19 11.46 -2.76
N ARG A 126 -10.38 12.01 -3.66
CA ARG A 126 -10.81 13.06 -4.59
C ARG A 126 -11.97 12.57 -5.46
N HIS A 127 -11.85 11.39 -6.06
CA HIS A 127 -12.90 10.87 -6.94
C HIS A 127 -14.24 10.63 -6.22
N ILE A 128 -14.22 10.21 -4.94
CA ILE A 128 -15.44 10.07 -4.13
C ILE A 128 -16.02 11.44 -3.77
N LYS A 129 -15.18 12.43 -3.44
CA LYS A 129 -15.62 13.78 -3.07
C LYS A 129 -16.30 14.53 -4.22
N TYR A 130 -15.88 14.32 -5.47
CA TYR A 130 -16.45 14.97 -6.66
C TYR A 130 -17.58 14.18 -7.34
N SER A 131 -17.95 13.00 -6.83
CA SER A 131 -19.08 12.20 -7.36
C SER A 131 -20.38 12.33 -6.55
N ILE A 132 -20.37 13.22 -5.55
CA ILE A 132 -21.52 13.65 -4.73
C ILE A 132 -21.81 15.08 -5.15
#